data_AF-A0A961Z7Y1-F1
#
_entry.id   AF-A0A961Z7Y1-F1
#
_cell.length_a   1.000
_cell.length_b   1.000
_cell.length_c   1.000
_cell.angle_alpha   90.00
_cell.angle_beta   90.00
_cell.angle_gamma   90.00
#
_symmetry.space_group_name_H-M   'P 1'
#
loop_
_entity.id
_entity.type
_entity.pdbx_description
1 polymer ?
#
loop_
_entity_poly.entity_id
_entity_poly.type
_entity_poly.pdbx_seq_one_letter_code
_entity_poly.pdbx_strand_id
1 'polypeptide(L)'
;VVGGGDTSIDVASVARRLGHITHKAEKDIDPHNALGYTAHDVAGAMRREDLQATLTSLFPLEKMTASEREREDAMREGVTIMGGVMPLEVLRDENGRARGLKMCKCT
;
A
#
# COMPACT_ATOMS: atom_id res chain seq x y z
N VAL A 1 5.06 -0.66 2.90
CA VAL A 1 5.17 -1.45 4.16
C VAL A 1 6.60 -1.90 4.30
N VAL A 2 7.17 -1.88 5.51
CA VAL A 2 8.52 -2.41 5.79
C VAL A 2 8.40 -3.61 6.70
N GLY A 3 8.88 -4.77 6.27
CA GLY A 3 8.75 -6.03 7.01
C GLY A 3 9.01 -7.25 6.12
N GLY A 4 9.12 -8.43 6.73
CA GLY A 4 9.43 -9.68 6.03
C GLY A 4 8.64 -10.90 6.49
N GLY A 5 7.65 -10.72 7.36
CA GLY A 5 6.81 -11.79 7.91
C GLY A 5 5.36 -11.72 7.45
N ASP A 6 4.57 -12.75 7.75
CA ASP A 6 3.17 -12.90 7.30
C ASP A 6 2.32 -11.65 7.60
N THR A 7 2.42 -11.11 8.82
CA THR A 7 1.68 -9.90 9.23
C THR A 7 1.99 -8.69 8.34
N SER A 8 3.25 -8.54 7.89
CA SER A 8 3.60 -7.43 7.00
C SER A 8 3.05 -7.62 5.59
N ILE A 9 2.90 -8.86 5.14
CA ILE A 9 2.24 -9.20 3.88
C ILE A 9 0.76 -8.87 3.97
N ASP A 10 0.08 -9.30 5.02
CA ASP A 10 -1.34 -9.01 5.23
C ASP A 10 -1.64 -7.50 5.15
N VAL A 11 -0.83 -6.69 5.83
CA VAL A 11 -0.97 -5.23 5.81
C VAL A 11 -0.77 -4.66 4.41
N ALA A 12 0.18 -5.19 3.64
CA ALA A 12 0.43 -4.74 2.27
C ALA A 12 -0.72 -5.13 1.32
N SER A 13 -1.24 -6.35 1.44
CA SER A 13 -2.38 -6.84 0.66
C SER A 13 -3.66 -6.05 0.98
N VAL A 14 -3.94 -5.79 2.26
CA VAL A 14 -5.07 -4.92 2.65
C VAL A 14 -4.90 -3.52 2.12
N ALA A 15 -3.70 -2.92 2.23
CA ALA A 15 -3.43 -1.60 1.68
C ALA A 15 -3.70 -1.54 0.17
N ARG A 16 -3.30 -2.59 -0.57
CA ARG A 16 -3.55 -2.72 -2.00
C ARG A 16 -5.03 -2.77 -2.32
N ARG A 17 -5.80 -3.58 -1.58
CA ARG A 17 -7.26 -3.71 -1.76
C ARG A 17 -8.00 -2.41 -1.42
N LEU A 18 -7.60 -1.72 -0.34
CA LEU A 18 -8.15 -0.40 0.02
C LEU A 18 -7.82 0.67 -1.02
N GLY A 19 -6.68 0.53 -1.69
CA GLY A 19 -6.27 1.26 -2.88
C GLY A 19 -6.95 0.83 -4.18
N HIS A 20 -7.94 -0.05 -4.13
CA HIS A 20 -8.58 -0.59 -5.33
C HIS A 20 -10.09 -0.77 -5.17
N ILE A 21 -10.68 -0.08 -4.20
CA ILE A 21 -12.13 -0.07 -4.02
C ILE A 21 -12.75 0.77 -5.13
N THR A 22 -13.29 0.10 -6.14
CA THR A 22 -13.99 0.70 -7.30
C THR A 22 -15.48 0.95 -7.05
N HIS A 23 -16.07 0.34 -6.02
CA HIS A 23 -17.48 0.46 -5.66
C HIS A 23 -17.66 0.87 -4.20
N LYS A 24 -18.40 1.96 -3.98
CA LYS A 24 -18.93 2.32 -2.65
C LYS A 24 -20.18 1.49 -2.36
N ALA A 25 -20.28 0.90 -1.18
CA ALA A 25 -21.51 0.25 -0.74
C ALA A 25 -22.59 1.30 -0.47
N GLU A 26 -23.86 1.05 -0.86
CA GLU A 26 -24.98 1.98 -0.62
C GLU A 26 -25.17 2.34 0.86
N LYS A 27 -24.72 1.47 1.79
CA LYS A 27 -24.77 1.72 3.24
C LYS A 27 -23.74 2.74 3.75
N ASP A 28 -22.74 3.08 2.93
CA ASP A 28 -21.76 4.13 3.25
C ASP A 28 -22.25 5.52 2.77
N ILE A 29 -23.45 5.60 2.18
CA ILE A 29 -24.08 6.83 1.72
C ILE A 29 -24.99 7.33 2.82
N ASP A 30 -24.55 8.35 3.57
CA ASP A 30 -25.41 9.06 4.52
C ASP A 30 -26.51 9.82 3.75
N PRO A 31 -27.81 9.47 3.92
CA PRO A 31 -28.90 10.07 3.17
C PRO A 31 -29.11 11.57 3.45
N HIS A 32 -28.42 12.15 4.45
CA HIS A 32 -28.54 13.57 4.78
C HIS A 32 -27.52 14.49 4.09
N ASN A 33 -26.53 13.96 3.36
CA ASN A 33 -25.36 14.72 2.87
C ASN A 33 -25.18 14.73 1.33
N ALA A 34 -26.29 14.68 0.59
CA ALA A 34 -26.31 14.35 -0.84
C ALA A 34 -25.65 15.35 -1.83
N LEU A 35 -25.34 16.60 -1.45
CA LEU A 35 -24.85 17.59 -2.43
C LEU A 35 -23.37 17.99 -2.32
N GLY A 36 -22.66 17.65 -1.23
CA GLY A 36 -21.30 18.17 -0.98
C GLY A 36 -20.19 17.11 -0.89
N TYR A 37 -20.48 15.96 -0.29
CA TYR A 37 -19.45 14.94 0.00
C TYR A 37 -19.22 13.95 -1.14
N THR A 38 -20.23 13.69 -1.98
CA THR A 38 -20.16 12.73 -3.08
C THR A 38 -19.02 13.04 -4.05
N ALA A 39 -18.75 14.32 -4.32
CA ALA A 39 -17.62 14.74 -5.17
C ALA A 39 -16.25 14.57 -4.47
N HIS A 40 -16.17 14.85 -3.16
CA HIS A 40 -14.93 14.66 -2.37
C HIS A 40 -14.58 13.18 -2.22
N ASP A 41 -15.61 12.35 -2.09
CA ASP A 41 -15.53 10.91 -2.00
C ASP A 41 -15.14 10.24 -3.31
N VAL A 42 -15.66 10.73 -4.45
CA VAL A 42 -15.23 10.28 -5.77
C VAL A 42 -13.77 10.68 -5.99
N ALA A 43 -13.36 11.90 -5.64
CA ALA A 43 -11.96 12.31 -5.74
C ALA A 43 -11.02 11.50 -4.81
N GLY A 44 -11.48 11.16 -3.59
CA GLY A 44 -10.76 10.33 -2.64
C GLY A 44 -10.73 8.83 -2.98
N ALA A 45 -11.74 8.33 -3.70
CA ALA A 45 -11.81 6.97 -4.23
C ALA A 45 -10.96 6.83 -5.49
N MET A 46 -11.08 7.74 -6.46
CA MET A 46 -10.23 7.78 -7.66
C MET A 46 -8.75 7.93 -7.31
N ARG A 47 -8.40 8.75 -6.30
CA ARG A 47 -7.02 8.81 -5.78
C ARG A 47 -6.52 7.51 -5.20
N ARG A 48 -7.44 6.67 -4.70
CA ARG A 48 -7.10 5.37 -4.15
C ARG A 48 -6.93 4.36 -5.27
N GLU A 49 -7.77 4.35 -6.31
CA GLU A 49 -7.75 3.35 -7.40
C GLU A 49 -6.38 3.11 -8.07
N ASP A 50 -5.46 4.07 -8.07
CA ASP A 50 -4.10 3.92 -8.62
C ASP A 50 -3.01 3.66 -7.57
N LEU A 51 -3.40 3.31 -6.33
CA LEU A 51 -2.45 3.15 -5.23
C LEU A 51 -1.63 1.87 -5.38
N GLN A 52 -0.35 2.05 -5.70
CA GLN A 52 0.64 0.98 -5.69
C GLN A 52 1.04 0.65 -4.24
N ALA A 53 0.90 -0.61 -3.85
CA ALA A 53 1.39 -1.10 -2.57
C ALA A 53 2.77 -1.74 -2.76
N THR A 54 3.77 -1.25 -2.04
CA THR A 54 5.12 -1.83 -2.04
C THR A 54 5.49 -2.32 -0.64
N LEU A 55 5.93 -3.57 -0.54
CA LEU A 55 6.50 -4.19 0.65
C LEU A 55 8.01 -4.29 0.48
N THR A 56 8.77 -3.81 1.46
CA THR A 56 10.24 -3.84 1.45
C THR A 56 10.77 -4.63 2.63
N SER A 57 11.78 -5.47 2.42
CA SER A 57 12.43 -6.27 3.46
C SER A 57 13.94 -6.04 3.48
N LEU A 58 14.53 -6.06 4.68
CA LEU A 58 15.99 -6.03 4.86
C LEU A 58 16.66 -7.30 4.33
N PHE A 59 15.96 -8.44 4.44
CA PHE A 59 16.44 -9.72 3.96
C PHE A 59 16.05 -9.94 2.48
N PRO A 60 16.84 -10.72 1.72
CA PRO A 60 16.44 -11.20 0.40
C PRO A 60 15.09 -11.92 0.44
N LEU A 61 14.40 -11.96 -0.71
CA LEU A 61 13.06 -12.55 -0.84
C LEU A 61 13.04 -14.00 -0.34
N GLU A 62 14.09 -14.76 -0.65
CA GLU A 62 14.25 -16.18 -0.30
C GLU A 62 14.40 -16.41 1.21
N LYS A 63 14.85 -15.38 1.93
CA LYS A 63 15.07 -15.40 3.39
C LYS A 63 13.96 -14.70 4.17
N MET A 64 12.89 -14.27 3.51
CA MET A 64 11.72 -13.73 4.22
C MET A 64 11.08 -14.84 5.06
N THR A 65 10.68 -14.48 6.29
CA THR A 65 9.99 -15.37 7.22
C THR A 65 8.59 -15.71 6.74
N ALA A 66 8.00 -14.84 5.93
CA ALA A 66 6.68 -15.06 5.38
C ALA A 66 6.63 -16.29 4.46
N SER A 67 5.50 -16.99 4.49
CA SER A 67 5.30 -18.20 3.69
C SER A 67 5.36 -17.90 2.19
N GLU A 68 5.82 -18.86 1.40
CA GLU A 68 5.90 -18.72 -0.06
C GLU A 68 4.52 -18.44 -0.69
N ARG A 69 3.50 -19.15 -0.20
CA ARG A 69 2.12 -18.98 -0.63
C ARG A 69 1.60 -17.55 -0.40
N GLU A 70 1.84 -16.97 0.77
CA GLU A 70 1.40 -15.59 1.04
C GLU A 70 2.14 -14.56 0.18
N ARG A 71 3.44 -14.76 -0.08
CA ARG A 71 4.18 -13.89 -1.00
C ARG A 71 3.58 -13.95 -2.40
N GLU A 72 3.29 -15.14 -2.90
CA GLU A 72 2.68 -15.31 -4.22
C GLU A 72 1.29 -14.69 -4.30
N ASP A 73 0.43 -14.92 -3.30
CA ASP A 73 -0.92 -14.39 -3.27
C ASP A 73 -0.90 -12.85 -3.24
N ALA A 74 -0.03 -12.24 -2.44
CA ALA A 74 0.15 -10.79 -2.42
C ALA A 74 0.66 -10.23 -3.76
N MET A 75 1.60 -10.93 -4.42
CA MET A 75 2.09 -10.54 -5.74
C MET A 75 0.99 -10.64 -6.81
N ARG A 76 0.12 -11.65 -6.75
CA ARG A 76 -1.06 -11.78 -7.64
C ARG A 76 -2.07 -10.65 -7.43
N GLU A 77 -2.20 -10.14 -6.21
CA GLU A 77 -3.00 -8.96 -5.89
C GLU A 77 -2.33 -7.63 -6.31
N GLY A 78 -1.11 -7.69 -6.84
CA GLY A 78 -0.37 -6.54 -7.34
C GLY A 78 0.40 -5.79 -6.26
N VAL A 79 0.75 -6.45 -5.14
CA VAL A 79 1.74 -5.92 -4.20
C VAL A 79 3.14 -6.10 -4.80
N THR A 80 3.90 -5.02 -4.87
CA THR A 80 5.32 -5.07 -5.27
C THR A 80 6.17 -5.45 -4.06
N ILE A 81 6.97 -6.52 -4.15
CA ILE A 81 7.85 -6.94 -3.06
C ILE A 81 9.31 -6.68 -3.44
N MET A 82 10.03 -5.97 -2.57
CA MET A 82 11.45 -5.66 -2.72
C MET A 82 12.24 -6.21 -1.53
N GLY A 83 12.95 -7.32 -1.75
CA GLY A 83 13.86 -7.90 -0.76
C GLY A 83 15.25 -7.27 -0.81
N GLY A 84 15.98 -7.34 0.30
CA GLY A 84 17.37 -6.89 0.38
C GLY A 84 17.54 -5.38 0.22
N VAL A 85 16.61 -4.59 0.76
CA VAL A 85 16.68 -3.12 0.72
C VAL A 85 16.44 -2.51 2.09
N MET A 86 17.21 -1.48 2.42
CA MET A 86 17.12 -0.75 3.68
C MET A 86 16.67 0.69 3.45
N PRO A 87 15.64 1.17 4.17
CA PRO A 87 15.24 2.57 4.11
C PRO A 87 16.28 3.45 4.81
N LEU A 88 16.59 4.59 4.18
CA LEU A 88 17.53 5.58 4.69
C LEU A 88 16.84 6.87 5.12
N GLU A 89 15.94 7.40 4.28
CA GLU A 89 15.38 8.73 4.49
C GLU A 89 14.04 8.89 3.78
N VAL A 90 13.08 9.58 4.42
CA VAL A 90 11.84 10.02 3.78
C VAL A 90 12.07 11.36 3.09
N LEU A 91 11.96 11.36 1.76
CA LEU A 91 12.04 12.58 0.97
C LEU A 91 10.73 13.35 1.11
N ARG A 92 10.84 14.64 1.48
CA ARG A 92 9.69 15.54 1.64
C ARG A 92 9.63 16.57 0.52
N ASP A 93 8.42 17.06 0.24
CA ASP A 93 8.20 18.22 -0.62
C ASP A 93 8.33 19.54 0.16
N GLU A 94 8.12 20.67 -0.52
CA GLU A 94 8.19 22.02 0.05
C GLU A 94 7.15 22.26 1.17
N ASN A 95 6.06 21.49 1.19
CA ASN A 95 5.01 21.54 2.21
C ASN A 95 5.26 20.55 3.36
N GLY A 96 6.42 19.88 3.37
CA GLY A 96 6.79 18.88 4.37
C GLY A 96 6.10 17.53 4.23
N ARG A 97 5.37 17.27 3.13
CA ARG A 97 4.69 15.99 2.87
C ARG A 97 5.66 14.98 2.25
N ALA A 98 5.50 13.71 2.59
CA ALA A 98 6.31 12.65 2.01
C ALA A 98 6.05 12.52 0.50
N ARG A 99 7.11 12.59 -0.31
CA ARG A 99 7.07 12.40 -1.77
C ARG A 99 7.81 11.15 -2.24
N GLY A 100 8.62 10.54 -1.38
CA GLY A 100 9.36 9.33 -1.69
C GLY A 100 10.16 8.78 -0.50
N LEU A 101 10.70 7.59 -0.66
CA LEU A 101 11.55 6.92 0.34
C LEU A 101 12.87 6.54 -0.32
N LYS A 102 13.98 7.06 0.22
CA LYS A 102 15.33 6.73 -0.23
C LYS A 102 15.72 5.38 0.36
N MET A 103 16.14 4.45 -0.51
CA MET A 103 16.53 3.09 -0.15
C MET A 103 17.98 2.83 -0.56
N CYS A 104 18.67 1.92 0.14
CA CYS A 104 19.91 1.32 -0.33
C CYS A 104 19.77 -0.20 -0.43
N LYS A 105 20.58 -0.82 -1.30
CA LYS A 105 20.66 -2.28 -1.40
C LYS A 105 21.44 -2.85 -0.22
N CYS A 106 20.88 -3.84 0.46
CA CYS A 106 21.57 -4.60 1.50
C CYS A 106 22.63 -5.52 0.86
N THR A 107 23.77 -5.67 1.55
CA THR A 107 24.88 -6.58 1.19
C THR A 107 24.77 -7.91 1.90
#